data_AF-A0A291M137-F1
#
_entry.id   AF-A0A291M137-F1
#
_cell.length_a   1.000
_cell.length_b   1.000
_cell.length_c   1.000
_cell.angle_alpha   90.00
_cell.angle_beta   90.00
_cell.angle_gamma   90.00
#
_symmetry.space_group_name_H-M   'P 1'
#
loop_
_entity.id
_entity.type
_entity.pdbx_description
1 polymer ?
#
loop_
_entity_poly.entity_id
_entity_poly.type
_entity_poly.pdbx_seq_one_letter_code
_entity_poly.pdbx_strand_id
1 'polypeptide(L)'
;MKTRHFPRLSVTLVGFALAAFVAAVLIVSLPLRNYVGSYEREVQSEVALRAGNALRLTMSRAIEREWDSLNALTQQIEMDNPAGARSFADAVVRASSAVEWVGVATPDGRVVAGSRRARESEDVGMQAWFYDGIKRGTLASYHDRRATASSEATGLLNLSAPVIDRFGVTRGVVAYSLRLSWMENYLREAAEQLDVDFAVIDETGDRVIEVSERVAARLPDAVGGLAKFGSDITRYVPAENGSDDYVMAVFPSLLTGSNIPHFAWDLVVKVPAMTQNAGLSELMGNIRWAIAGLFFMMAICAILYARHYILPIERLTRDAEDIAAGRLVYPTDSSSSRESAHLSSALSVIQSRMQGFRMFEAGE
;
A
#
# COMPACT_ATOMS: atom_id res chain seq x y z
N MET A 1 -47.80 -55.25 2.63
CA MET A 1 -47.80 -53.77 2.52
C MET A 1 -46.38 -53.28 2.80
N LYS A 2 -45.79 -52.53 1.86
CA LYS A 2 -44.41 -52.01 1.95
C LYS A 2 -44.44 -50.77 2.85
N THR A 3 -43.89 -50.86 4.05
CA THR A 3 -43.81 -49.72 4.98
C THR A 3 -42.86 -48.68 4.40
N ARG A 4 -43.41 -47.57 3.89
CA ARG A 4 -42.61 -46.41 3.50
C ARG A 4 -42.01 -45.82 4.77
N HIS A 5 -40.70 -45.98 4.95
CA HIS A 5 -39.95 -45.28 5.99
C HIS A 5 -39.92 -43.79 5.62
N PHE A 6 -40.77 -42.99 6.27
CA PHE A 6 -40.68 -41.54 6.20
C PHE A 6 -39.57 -41.09 7.15
N PRO A 7 -38.63 -40.24 6.69
CA PRO A 7 -37.58 -39.72 7.56
C PRO A 7 -38.22 -38.90 8.69
N ARG A 8 -37.70 -39.04 9.91
CA ARG A 8 -38.16 -38.27 11.07
C ARG A 8 -38.01 -36.78 10.77
N LEU A 9 -39.06 -36.01 11.04
CA LEU A 9 -39.14 -34.57 10.79
C LEU A 9 -38.01 -33.78 11.49
N SER A 10 -37.54 -34.29 12.63
CA SER A 10 -36.36 -33.81 13.34
C SER A 10 -35.06 -33.95 12.54
N VAL A 11 -34.88 -35.04 11.79
CA VAL A 11 -33.68 -35.29 10.97
C VAL A 11 -33.67 -34.42 9.71
N THR A 12 -34.84 -34.22 9.08
CA THR A 12 -34.94 -33.35 7.89
C THR A 12 -34.76 -31.88 8.22
N LEU A 13 -35.26 -31.43 9.37
CA LEU A 13 -35.12 -30.04 9.82
C LEU A 13 -33.68 -29.73 10.23
N VAL A 14 -33.01 -30.66 10.94
CA VAL A 14 -31.58 -30.55 11.25
C VAL A 14 -30.73 -30.61 9.99
N GLY A 15 -31.06 -31.48 9.03
CA GLY A 15 -30.36 -31.56 7.75
C GLY A 15 -30.50 -30.29 6.90
N PHE A 16 -31.69 -29.69 6.86
CA PHE A 16 -31.92 -28.43 6.15
C PHE A 16 -31.21 -27.26 6.82
N ALA A 17 -31.22 -27.19 8.15
CA ALA A 17 -30.46 -26.18 8.89
C ALA A 17 -28.95 -26.31 8.65
N LEU A 18 -28.41 -27.54 8.59
CA LEU A 18 -27.01 -27.81 8.26
C LEU A 18 -26.66 -27.43 6.81
N ALA A 19 -27.56 -27.68 5.85
CA ALA A 19 -27.36 -27.31 4.46
C ALA A 19 -27.40 -25.79 4.25
N ALA A 20 -28.37 -25.10 4.86
CA ALA A 20 -28.43 -23.64 4.87
C ALA A 20 -27.21 -23.02 5.56
N PHE A 21 -26.69 -23.68 6.60
CA PHE A 21 -25.45 -23.31 7.28
C PHE A 21 -24.22 -23.40 6.36
N VAL A 22 -24.03 -24.50 5.63
CA VAL A 22 -22.92 -24.65 4.68
C VAL A 22 -23.03 -23.62 3.54
N ALA A 23 -24.24 -23.35 3.05
CA ALA A 23 -24.49 -22.35 2.02
C ALA A 23 -24.15 -20.93 2.51
N ALA A 24 -24.56 -20.56 3.74
CA ALA A 24 -24.23 -19.26 4.32
C ALA A 24 -22.72 -19.08 4.52
N VAL A 25 -22.02 -20.12 4.99
CA VAL A 25 -20.56 -20.11 5.14
C VAL A 25 -19.86 -19.92 3.78
N LEU A 26 -20.31 -20.61 2.74
CA LEU A 26 -19.77 -20.44 1.39
C LEU A 26 -20.03 -19.04 0.84
N ILE A 27 -21.25 -18.51 0.99
CA ILE A 27 -21.64 -17.18 0.50
C ILE A 27 -20.85 -16.06 1.18
N VAL A 28 -20.50 -16.20 2.46
CA VAL A 28 -19.72 -15.19 3.20
C VAL A 28 -18.21 -15.37 2.97
N SER A 29 -17.71 -16.60 2.90
CA SER A 29 -16.27 -16.87 2.78
C SER A 29 -15.70 -16.66 1.37
N LEU A 30 -16.50 -16.86 0.32
CA LEU A 30 -16.08 -16.69 -1.08
C LEU A 30 -15.78 -15.23 -1.48
N PRO A 31 -16.64 -14.23 -1.20
CA PRO A 31 -16.35 -12.83 -1.56
C PRO A 31 -15.23 -12.23 -0.71
N LEU A 32 -14.98 -12.74 0.49
CA LEU A 32 -13.98 -12.20 1.41
C LEU A 32 -12.54 -12.35 0.88
N ARG A 33 -12.23 -13.45 0.17
CA ARG A 33 -10.91 -13.62 -0.48
C ARG A 33 -10.70 -12.68 -1.66
N ASN A 34 -11.78 -12.35 -2.39
CA ASN A 34 -11.69 -11.49 -3.57
C ASN A 34 -11.68 -10.00 -3.20
N TYR A 35 -12.31 -9.60 -2.09
CA TYR A 35 -12.37 -8.19 -1.65
C TYR A 35 -11.06 -7.69 -1.03
N VAL A 36 -10.32 -8.57 -0.35
CA VAL A 36 -9.00 -8.25 0.24
C VAL A 36 -7.99 -7.86 -0.85
N GLY A 37 -7.97 -8.60 -1.97
CA GLY A 37 -7.01 -8.34 -3.03
C GLY A 37 -7.20 -7.01 -3.76
N SER A 38 -8.43 -6.49 -3.90
CA SER A 38 -8.69 -5.22 -4.61
C SER A 38 -8.56 -4.00 -3.70
N TYR A 39 -8.99 -4.09 -2.44
CA TYR A 39 -8.90 -2.97 -1.48
C TYR A 39 -7.45 -2.67 -1.08
N GLU A 40 -6.63 -3.71 -0.97
CA GLU A 40 -5.20 -3.60 -0.67
C GLU A 40 -4.41 -2.95 -1.82
N ARG A 41 -4.80 -3.20 -3.08
CA ARG A 41 -4.20 -2.59 -4.28
C ARG A 41 -4.45 -1.07 -4.37
N GLU A 42 -5.65 -0.62 -4.02
CA GLU A 42 -6.01 0.81 -4.11
C GLU A 42 -5.33 1.62 -3.00
N VAL A 43 -5.36 1.13 -1.75
CA VAL A 43 -4.69 1.79 -0.61
C VAL A 43 -3.17 1.82 -0.78
N GLN A 44 -2.55 0.74 -1.27
CA GLN A 44 -1.09 0.71 -1.48
C GLN A 44 -0.64 1.65 -2.62
N SER A 45 -1.45 1.77 -3.69
CA SER A 45 -1.16 2.74 -4.76
C SER A 45 -1.20 4.18 -4.26
N GLU A 46 -2.13 4.49 -3.34
CA GLU A 46 -2.24 5.80 -2.73
C GLU A 46 -1.06 6.10 -1.79
N VAL A 47 -0.58 5.12 -1.03
CA VAL A 47 0.63 5.26 -0.20
C VAL A 47 1.87 5.53 -1.06
N ALA A 48 2.06 4.77 -2.15
CA ALA A 48 3.17 4.99 -3.08
C ALA A 48 3.12 6.37 -3.74
N LEU A 49 1.92 6.82 -4.15
CA LEU A 49 1.71 8.14 -4.73
C LEU A 49 2.03 9.27 -3.74
N ARG A 50 1.52 9.16 -2.50
CA ARG A 50 1.76 10.15 -1.44
C ARG A 50 3.23 10.21 -1.05
N ALA A 51 3.88 9.06 -0.87
CA ALA A 51 5.29 8.98 -0.52
C ALA A 51 6.17 9.58 -1.61
N GLY A 52 5.94 9.22 -2.89
CA GLY A 52 6.72 9.79 -3.98
C GLY A 52 6.50 11.28 -4.18
N ASN A 53 5.28 11.79 -4.01
CA ASN A 53 5.04 13.23 -4.01
C ASN A 53 5.75 13.95 -2.85
N ALA A 54 5.80 13.34 -1.66
CA ALA A 54 6.54 13.89 -0.52
C ALA A 54 8.05 13.92 -0.78
N LEU A 55 8.62 12.86 -1.37
CA LEU A 55 10.03 12.80 -1.77
C LEU A 55 10.35 13.86 -2.84
N ARG A 56 9.53 13.97 -3.89
CA ARG A 56 9.67 15.01 -4.94
C ARG A 56 9.65 16.40 -4.35
N LEU A 57 8.66 16.72 -3.50
CA LEU A 57 8.53 18.04 -2.90
C LEU A 57 9.73 18.36 -2.00
N THR A 58 10.15 17.41 -1.19
CA THR A 58 11.30 17.56 -0.27
C THR A 58 12.58 17.82 -1.06
N MET A 59 12.87 17.02 -2.08
CA MET A 59 14.03 17.22 -2.95
C MET A 59 13.94 18.52 -3.74
N SER A 60 12.78 18.85 -4.29
CA SER A 60 12.57 20.09 -5.03
C SER A 60 12.91 21.29 -4.18
N ARG A 61 12.38 21.38 -2.96
CA ARG A 61 12.69 22.48 -2.02
C ARG A 61 14.19 22.56 -1.69
N ALA A 62 14.85 21.42 -1.54
CA ALA A 62 16.28 21.40 -1.27
C ALA A 62 17.08 21.98 -2.45
N ILE A 63 16.74 21.60 -3.69
CA ILE A 63 17.36 22.13 -4.91
C ILE A 63 16.97 23.59 -5.16
N GLU A 64 15.72 24.00 -4.92
CA GLU A 64 15.26 25.39 -5.03
C GLU A 64 16.10 26.31 -4.16
N ARG A 65 16.39 25.89 -2.93
CA ARG A 65 17.25 26.65 -2.02
C ARG A 65 18.67 26.85 -2.58
N GLU A 66 19.27 25.81 -3.16
CA GLU A 66 20.60 25.91 -3.77
C GLU A 66 20.55 26.78 -5.04
N TRP A 67 19.47 26.69 -5.82
CA TRP A 67 19.22 27.50 -7.01
C TRP A 67 19.07 28.98 -6.68
N ASP A 68 18.30 29.31 -5.65
CA ASP A 68 18.13 30.68 -5.17
C ASP A 68 19.44 31.24 -4.61
N SER A 69 20.25 30.41 -3.93
CA SER A 69 21.59 30.79 -3.49
C SER A 69 22.52 31.10 -4.66
N LEU A 70 22.49 30.27 -5.72
CA LEU A 70 23.25 30.52 -6.96
C LEU A 70 22.81 31.83 -7.63
N ASN A 71 21.51 32.07 -7.74
CA ASN A 71 20.99 33.31 -8.36
C ASN A 71 21.29 34.56 -7.53
N ALA A 72 21.32 34.46 -6.21
CA ALA A 72 21.79 35.55 -5.37
C ALA A 72 23.29 35.85 -5.63
N LEU A 73 24.09 34.80 -5.83
CA LEU A 73 25.51 34.96 -6.18
C LEU A 73 25.70 35.63 -7.54
N THR A 74 24.93 35.27 -8.58
CA THR A 74 25.07 35.91 -9.89
C THR A 74 24.81 37.41 -9.87
N GLN A 75 24.01 37.90 -8.93
CA GLN A 75 23.72 39.33 -8.75
C GLN A 75 24.81 40.08 -7.97
N GLN A 76 25.52 39.39 -7.08
CA GLN A 76 26.54 40.00 -6.22
C GLN A 76 27.96 39.91 -6.80
N ILE A 77 28.17 39.04 -7.79
CA ILE A 77 29.51 38.73 -8.30
C ILE A 77 30.01 39.77 -9.30
N GLU A 78 31.16 40.34 -8.98
CA GLU A 78 31.90 41.26 -9.85
C GLU A 78 32.95 40.47 -10.63
N MET A 79 32.74 40.32 -11.95
CA MET A 79 33.63 39.51 -12.82
C MET A 79 35.06 40.08 -12.92
N ASP A 80 35.24 41.37 -12.65
CA ASP A 80 36.53 42.08 -12.58
C ASP A 80 37.24 41.93 -11.23
N ASN A 81 36.60 41.31 -10.24
CA ASN A 81 37.18 40.98 -8.94
C ASN A 81 37.21 39.46 -8.67
N PRO A 82 38.11 38.71 -9.33
CA PRO A 82 38.25 37.26 -9.11
C PRO A 82 38.53 36.86 -7.65
N ALA A 83 39.18 37.75 -6.88
CA ALA A 83 39.47 37.49 -5.47
C ALA A 83 38.20 37.49 -4.60
N GLY A 84 37.28 38.42 -4.86
CA GLY A 84 35.97 38.48 -4.21
C GLY A 84 35.12 37.25 -4.56
N ALA A 85 35.03 36.92 -5.85
CA ALA A 85 34.34 35.74 -6.36
C ALA A 85 34.84 34.44 -5.70
N ARG A 86 36.16 34.28 -5.59
CA ARG A 86 36.79 33.12 -4.94
C ARG A 86 36.48 33.05 -3.46
N SER A 87 36.58 34.17 -2.73
CA SER A 87 36.29 34.20 -1.29
C SER A 87 34.86 33.75 -0.98
N PHE A 88 33.90 34.18 -1.81
CA PHE A 88 32.52 33.74 -1.71
C PHE A 88 32.36 32.26 -2.07
N ALA A 89 32.94 31.81 -3.20
CA ALA A 89 32.91 30.41 -3.62
C ALA A 89 33.45 29.47 -2.53
N ASP A 90 34.55 29.87 -1.88
CA ASP A 90 35.13 29.16 -0.74
C ASP A 90 34.22 29.16 0.49
N ALA A 91 33.50 30.25 0.75
CA ALA A 91 32.53 30.32 1.84
C ALA A 91 31.35 29.36 1.62
N VAL A 92 30.83 29.26 0.40
CA VAL A 92 29.73 28.34 0.04
C VAL A 92 30.14 26.89 0.25
N VAL A 93 31.30 26.48 -0.27
CA VAL A 93 31.80 25.11 -0.09
C VAL A 93 32.06 24.77 1.38
N ARG A 94 32.46 25.75 2.21
CA ARG A 94 32.60 25.54 3.66
C ARG A 94 31.25 25.47 4.39
N ALA A 95 30.24 26.19 3.92
CA ALA A 95 28.95 26.28 4.57
C ALA A 95 28.04 25.07 4.28
N SER A 96 28.25 24.37 3.15
CA SER A 96 27.39 23.26 2.73
C SER A 96 28.19 22.03 2.33
N SER A 97 27.98 20.92 3.04
CA SER A 97 28.48 19.61 2.66
C SER A 97 27.80 19.04 1.41
N ALA A 98 26.77 19.69 0.86
CA ALA A 98 26.20 19.33 -0.43
C ALA A 98 27.08 19.78 -1.60
N VAL A 99 27.84 20.87 -1.45
CA VAL A 99 28.55 21.53 -2.54
C VAL A 99 30.00 21.04 -2.64
N GLU A 100 30.36 20.45 -3.78
CA GLU A 100 31.75 20.03 -4.08
C GLU A 100 32.60 21.20 -4.58
N TRP A 101 32.03 21.96 -5.52
CA TRP A 101 32.76 23.02 -6.21
C TRP A 101 31.83 24.16 -6.60
N VAL A 102 32.38 25.37 -6.61
CA VAL A 102 31.74 26.58 -7.11
C VAL A 102 32.73 27.27 -8.02
N GLY A 103 32.29 27.71 -9.18
CA GLY A 103 33.17 28.39 -10.13
C GLY A 103 32.48 29.46 -10.95
N VAL A 104 33.32 30.33 -11.50
CA VAL A 104 32.92 31.47 -12.32
C VAL A 104 33.74 31.42 -13.60
N ALA A 105 33.04 31.37 -14.73
CA ALA A 105 33.65 31.34 -16.05
C ALA A 105 33.27 32.59 -16.86
N THR A 106 34.23 33.08 -17.62
CA THR A 106 34.03 34.18 -18.58
C THR A 106 33.27 33.71 -19.82
N PRO A 107 32.77 34.63 -20.67
CA PRO A 107 31.98 34.26 -21.84
C PRO A 107 32.74 33.41 -22.87
N ASP A 108 34.08 33.47 -22.87
CA ASP A 108 34.96 32.64 -23.68
C ASP A 108 35.19 31.23 -23.11
N GLY A 109 34.59 30.89 -21.96
CA GLY A 109 34.70 29.56 -21.36
C GLY A 109 35.88 29.37 -20.42
N ARG A 110 36.60 30.44 -20.05
CA ARG A 110 37.71 30.34 -19.10
C ARG A 110 37.26 30.55 -17.67
N VAL A 111 37.62 29.64 -16.77
CA VAL A 111 37.33 29.80 -15.34
C VAL A 111 38.25 30.88 -14.75
N VAL A 112 37.66 31.94 -14.19
CA VAL A 112 38.40 33.06 -13.57
C VAL A 112 38.50 32.92 -12.05
N ALA A 113 37.54 32.26 -11.42
CA ALA A 113 37.55 31.97 -10.00
C ALA A 113 36.91 30.62 -9.74
N GLY A 114 37.57 29.79 -8.95
CA GLY A 114 37.03 28.51 -8.49
C GLY A 114 37.27 28.34 -7.01
N SER A 115 36.36 27.68 -6.32
CA SER A 115 36.56 27.33 -4.91
C SER A 115 37.83 26.46 -4.77
N ARG A 116 38.58 26.70 -3.70
CA ARG A 116 39.90 26.11 -3.41
C ARG A 116 40.92 26.34 -4.54
N ARG A 117 40.72 27.37 -5.37
CA ARG A 117 41.45 27.62 -6.62
C ARG A 117 41.38 26.47 -7.63
N ALA A 118 40.40 25.59 -7.49
CA ALA A 118 40.24 24.46 -8.39
C ALA A 118 39.77 24.95 -9.76
N ARG A 119 40.36 24.39 -10.83
CA ARG A 119 39.98 24.62 -12.23
C ARG A 119 40.19 26.04 -12.73
N GLU A 120 40.92 26.89 -12.00
CA GLU A 120 41.22 28.25 -12.46
C GLU A 120 42.07 28.22 -13.74
N SER A 121 41.73 29.09 -14.69
CA SER A 121 42.28 29.14 -16.05
C SER A 121 41.99 27.92 -16.94
N GLU A 122 41.21 26.93 -16.47
CA GLU A 122 40.73 25.83 -17.30
C GLU A 122 39.71 26.33 -18.32
N ASP A 123 39.72 25.72 -19.51
CA ASP A 123 38.69 25.94 -20.54
C ASP A 123 37.55 24.94 -20.34
N VAL A 124 36.37 25.47 -20.06
CA VAL A 124 35.12 24.73 -19.81
C VAL A 124 34.10 24.96 -20.91
N GLY A 125 34.49 25.53 -22.05
CA GLY A 125 33.59 25.88 -23.16
C GLY A 125 32.76 24.72 -23.71
N MET A 126 33.26 23.49 -23.59
CA MET A 126 32.58 22.26 -24.04
C MET A 126 31.76 21.57 -22.93
N GLN A 127 31.82 22.05 -21.69
CA GLN A 127 31.07 21.45 -20.59
C GLN A 127 29.59 21.80 -20.72
N ALA A 128 28.70 20.82 -20.55
CA ALA A 128 27.26 21.01 -20.72
C ALA A 128 26.70 22.13 -19.82
N TRP A 129 27.14 22.17 -18.55
CA TRP A 129 26.76 23.23 -17.61
C TRP A 129 27.19 24.63 -18.09
N PHE A 130 28.31 24.78 -18.80
CA PHE A 130 28.73 26.08 -19.32
C PHE A 130 27.96 26.43 -20.60
N TYR A 131 27.96 25.50 -21.55
CA TYR A 131 27.39 25.70 -22.89
C TYR A 131 25.89 26.02 -22.84
N ASP A 132 25.14 25.38 -21.94
CA ASP A 132 23.72 25.67 -21.73
C ASP A 132 23.52 26.77 -20.69
N GLY A 133 24.36 26.83 -19.65
CA GLY A 133 24.31 27.82 -18.57
C GLY A 133 24.54 29.26 -19.01
N ILE A 134 25.32 29.48 -20.06
CA ILE A 134 25.56 30.82 -20.62
C ILE A 134 24.34 31.39 -21.33
N LYS A 135 23.44 30.53 -21.82
CA LYS A 135 22.22 30.96 -22.53
C LYS A 135 21.07 31.19 -21.57
N ARG A 136 20.97 30.35 -20.54
CA ARG A 136 19.90 30.33 -19.55
C ARG A 136 20.34 29.54 -18.33
N GLY A 137 19.61 29.68 -17.24
CA GLY A 137 19.77 28.75 -16.12
C GLY A 137 19.59 27.29 -16.56
N THR A 138 20.46 26.39 -16.12
CA THR A 138 20.39 24.96 -16.44
C THR A 138 20.84 24.06 -15.28
N LEU A 139 20.35 22.83 -15.29
CA LEU A 139 20.79 21.72 -14.47
C LEU A 139 21.39 20.65 -15.38
N ALA A 140 22.64 20.26 -15.13
CA ALA A 140 23.34 19.25 -15.90
C ALA A 140 24.00 18.26 -14.96
N SER A 141 23.71 16.97 -15.13
CA SER A 141 24.34 15.94 -14.32
C SER A 141 25.54 15.31 -15.01
N TYR A 142 26.49 14.85 -14.20
CA TYR A 142 27.61 14.02 -14.61
C TYR A 142 27.73 12.87 -13.61
N HIS A 143 27.61 11.64 -14.08
CA HIS A 143 27.79 10.45 -13.25
C HIS A 143 28.60 9.40 -14.02
N ASP A 144 29.48 8.66 -13.33
CA ASP A 144 30.22 7.57 -13.97
C ASP A 144 29.33 6.33 -14.09
N ARG A 145 29.02 5.95 -15.32
CA ARG A 145 28.19 4.78 -15.65
C ARG A 145 28.81 3.44 -15.20
N ARG A 146 30.09 3.42 -14.79
CA ARG A 146 30.78 2.21 -14.32
C ARG A 146 30.71 1.99 -12.80
N ALA A 147 30.05 2.86 -12.04
CA ALA A 147 29.85 2.63 -10.61
C ALA A 147 28.97 1.39 -10.39
N THR A 148 29.59 0.32 -9.88
CA THR A 148 28.95 -0.98 -9.63
C THR A 148 27.93 -0.84 -8.49
N ALA A 149 26.87 -1.65 -8.51
CA ALA A 149 25.66 -1.65 -7.67
C ALA A 149 25.81 -1.67 -6.12
N SER A 150 27.00 -1.43 -5.59
CA SER A 150 27.33 -1.37 -4.16
C SER A 150 28.15 -0.12 -3.77
N SER A 151 28.24 0.86 -4.66
CA SER A 151 29.03 2.09 -4.49
C SER A 151 28.09 3.28 -4.32
N GLU A 152 28.35 4.14 -3.34
CA GLU A 152 27.71 5.46 -3.21
C GLU A 152 27.62 6.16 -4.57
N ALA A 153 26.52 6.89 -4.81
CA ALA A 153 26.29 7.60 -6.06
C ALA A 153 27.46 8.55 -6.36
N THR A 154 28.33 8.12 -7.25
CA THR A 154 29.56 8.84 -7.62
C THR A 154 29.24 9.72 -8.82
N GLY A 155 28.94 10.98 -8.54
CA GLY A 155 28.60 11.95 -9.57
C GLY A 155 28.38 13.35 -9.00
N LEU A 156 28.17 14.29 -9.92
CA LEU A 156 27.91 15.69 -9.63
C LEU A 156 26.66 16.15 -10.39
N LEU A 157 25.81 16.90 -9.69
CA LEU A 157 24.76 17.70 -10.31
C LEU A 157 25.25 19.14 -10.41
N ASN A 158 25.39 19.65 -11.62
CA ASN A 158 25.82 21.01 -11.88
C ASN A 158 24.60 21.91 -12.08
N LEU A 159 24.46 22.91 -11.22
CA LEU A 159 23.55 24.04 -11.39
C LEU A 159 24.37 25.18 -12.01
N SER A 160 23.85 25.84 -13.04
CA SER A 160 24.56 26.98 -13.63
C SER A 160 23.61 28.07 -14.08
N ALA A 161 24.03 29.32 -13.88
CA ALA A 161 23.25 30.50 -14.20
C ALA A 161 24.13 31.58 -14.84
N PRO A 162 23.61 32.33 -15.83
CA PRO A 162 24.35 33.40 -16.46
C PRO A 162 24.48 34.61 -15.52
N VAL A 163 25.63 35.27 -15.55
CA VAL A 163 25.85 36.58 -14.92
C VAL A 163 25.46 37.65 -15.92
N ILE A 164 24.41 38.42 -15.63
CA ILE A 164 23.86 39.42 -16.54
C ILE A 164 24.13 40.81 -15.97
N ASP A 165 24.67 41.71 -16.79
CA ASP A 165 24.86 43.09 -16.38
C ASP A 165 23.57 43.94 -16.43
N ARG A 166 23.66 45.18 -15.96
CA ARG A 166 22.55 46.15 -15.99
C ARG A 166 21.99 46.45 -17.38
N PHE A 167 22.72 46.11 -18.44
CA PHE A 167 22.33 46.31 -19.84
C PHE A 167 21.75 45.03 -20.47
N GLY A 168 21.61 43.95 -19.70
CA GLY A 168 21.11 42.67 -20.18
C GLY A 168 22.16 41.82 -20.91
N VAL A 169 23.44 42.18 -20.84
CA VAL A 169 24.53 41.45 -21.52
C VAL A 169 25.08 40.37 -20.59
N THR A 170 25.22 39.15 -21.11
CA THR A 170 25.83 38.05 -20.37
C THR A 170 27.34 38.26 -20.26
N ARG A 171 27.83 38.41 -19.02
CA ARG A 171 29.24 38.66 -18.68
C ARG A 171 29.99 37.40 -18.28
N GLY A 172 29.29 36.29 -18.06
CA GLY A 172 29.87 35.00 -17.68
C GLY A 172 28.83 34.03 -17.16
N VAL A 173 29.30 32.95 -16.54
CA VAL A 173 28.47 31.90 -15.94
C VAL A 173 29.01 31.57 -14.56
N VAL A 174 28.11 31.43 -13.59
CA VAL A 174 28.42 30.81 -12.30
C VAL A 174 27.89 29.39 -12.30
N ALA A 175 28.67 28.46 -11.75
CA ALA A 175 28.29 27.07 -11.60
C ALA A 175 28.50 26.55 -10.17
N TYR A 176 27.52 25.79 -9.67
CA TYR A 176 27.58 25.01 -8.45
C TYR A 176 27.56 23.53 -8.81
N SER A 177 28.56 22.78 -8.35
CA SER A 177 28.57 21.32 -8.45
C SER A 177 28.15 20.73 -7.11
N LEU A 178 26.96 20.12 -7.07
CA LEU A 178 26.45 19.38 -5.92
C LEU A 178 26.88 17.92 -5.98
N ARG A 179 27.19 17.33 -4.82
CA ARG A 179 27.49 15.90 -4.70
C ARG A 179 26.23 15.08 -4.87
N LEU A 180 26.26 14.10 -5.77
CA LEU A 180 25.12 13.21 -5.98
C LEU A 180 24.87 12.31 -4.75
N SER A 181 25.92 11.93 -4.03
CA SER A 181 25.83 11.21 -2.75
C SER A 181 25.08 11.99 -1.67
N TRP A 182 25.13 13.33 -1.68
CA TRP A 182 24.32 14.14 -0.78
C TRP A 182 22.83 14.03 -1.12
N MET A 183 22.47 14.08 -2.42
CA MET A 183 21.08 13.90 -2.85
C MET A 183 20.57 12.50 -2.50
N GLU A 184 21.40 11.49 -2.71
CA GLU A 184 21.12 10.11 -2.33
C GLU A 184 20.82 9.98 -0.84
N ASN A 185 21.71 10.48 0.03
CA ASN A 185 21.52 10.42 1.48
C ASN A 185 20.27 11.19 1.90
N TYR A 186 20.02 12.36 1.32
CA TYR A 186 18.83 13.16 1.62
C TYR A 186 17.52 12.43 1.25
N LEU A 187 17.48 11.76 0.10
CA LEU A 187 16.33 10.94 -0.29
C LEU A 187 16.23 9.68 0.56
N ARG A 188 17.35 9.06 0.93
CA ARG A 188 17.40 7.88 1.81
C ARG A 188 16.79 8.18 3.17
N GLU A 189 17.21 9.25 3.82
CA GLU A 189 16.65 9.68 5.10
C GLU A 189 15.14 9.97 5.01
N ALA A 190 14.71 10.62 3.93
CA ALA A 190 13.29 10.90 3.72
C ALA A 190 12.48 9.63 3.41
N ALA A 191 13.05 8.69 2.69
CA ALA A 191 12.42 7.42 2.35
C ALA A 191 12.32 6.47 3.55
N GLU A 192 13.35 6.43 4.41
CA GLU A 192 13.33 5.70 5.68
C GLU A 192 12.23 6.22 6.62
N GLN A 193 12.00 7.54 6.67
CA GLN A 193 10.90 8.12 7.45
C GLN A 193 9.52 7.76 6.91
N LEU A 194 9.42 7.48 5.61
CA LEU A 194 8.18 7.11 4.93
C LEU A 194 8.01 5.59 4.82
N ASP A 195 8.99 4.80 5.25
CA ASP A 195 9.06 3.33 5.12
C ASP A 195 8.86 2.87 3.66
N VAL A 196 9.54 3.56 2.72
CA VAL A 196 9.49 3.25 1.29
C VAL A 196 10.88 3.04 0.70
N ASP A 197 10.95 2.23 -0.35
CA ASP A 197 12.13 2.12 -1.19
C ASP A 197 12.00 3.07 -2.40
N PHE A 198 13.13 3.53 -2.96
CA PHE A 198 13.12 4.36 -4.17
C PHE A 198 14.35 4.09 -5.05
N ALA A 199 14.25 4.54 -6.30
CA ALA A 199 15.33 4.66 -7.26
C ALA A 199 15.11 5.90 -8.13
N VAL A 200 16.20 6.53 -8.58
CA VAL A 200 16.14 7.65 -9.54
C VAL A 200 16.75 7.20 -10.85
N ILE A 201 16.05 7.46 -11.95
CA ILE A 201 16.48 7.13 -13.30
C ILE A 201 16.65 8.40 -14.13
N ASP A 202 17.59 8.35 -15.08
CA ASP A 202 17.83 9.41 -16.05
C ASP A 202 16.90 9.29 -17.26
N GLU A 203 16.88 10.30 -18.14
CA GLU A 203 16.09 10.34 -19.39
C GLU A 203 16.37 9.15 -20.33
N THR A 204 17.57 8.58 -20.23
CA THR A 204 18.01 7.41 -20.99
C THR A 204 17.44 6.09 -20.43
N GLY A 205 16.86 6.12 -19.24
CA GLY A 205 16.43 4.95 -18.47
C GLY A 205 17.55 4.35 -17.61
N ASP A 206 18.74 4.96 -17.60
CA ASP A 206 19.86 4.53 -16.77
C ASP A 206 19.66 4.96 -15.31
N ARG A 207 20.17 4.17 -14.36
CA ARG A 207 19.99 4.40 -12.91
C ARG A 207 21.05 5.38 -12.41
N VAL A 208 20.59 6.46 -11.78
CA VAL A 208 21.47 7.51 -11.25
C VAL A 208 21.68 7.34 -9.74
N ILE A 209 20.63 6.95 -9.01
CA ILE A 209 20.65 6.73 -7.56
C ILE A 209 19.95 5.40 -7.28
N GLU A 210 20.65 4.45 -6.64
CA GLU A 210 20.15 3.13 -6.26
C GLU A 210 20.38 2.90 -4.77
N VAL A 211 19.31 3.00 -3.96
CA VAL A 211 19.43 2.98 -2.49
C VAL A 211 19.01 1.66 -1.85
N SER A 212 18.44 0.74 -2.61
CA SER A 212 17.91 -0.50 -2.05
C SER A 212 18.23 -1.70 -2.92
N GLU A 213 18.94 -2.69 -2.35
CA GLU A 213 19.12 -4.03 -2.95
C GLU A 213 17.77 -4.68 -3.31
N ARG A 214 16.67 -4.27 -2.65
CA ARG A 214 15.31 -4.75 -2.96
C ARG A 214 14.73 -4.11 -4.23
N VAL A 215 15.22 -2.94 -4.64
CA VAL A 215 14.91 -2.31 -5.93
C VAL A 215 15.94 -2.74 -7.00
N ALA A 216 17.02 -3.43 -6.63
CA ALA A 216 18.06 -3.89 -7.55
C ALA A 216 17.62 -4.96 -8.55
N ALA A 217 16.45 -5.58 -8.33
CA ALA A 217 15.80 -6.39 -9.35
C ALA A 217 15.39 -5.47 -10.51
N ARG A 218 16.10 -5.57 -11.64
CA ARG A 218 15.86 -4.91 -12.94
C ARG A 218 14.43 -4.36 -13.02
N LEU A 219 14.30 -3.04 -13.14
CA LEU A 219 13.04 -2.44 -13.58
C LEU A 219 12.57 -3.23 -14.81
N PRO A 220 11.34 -3.80 -14.80
CA PRO A 220 10.81 -4.45 -15.98
C PRO A 220 10.88 -3.47 -17.14
N ASP A 221 11.32 -3.91 -18.33
CA ASP A 221 11.50 -3.03 -19.52
C ASP A 221 10.24 -2.19 -19.82
N ALA A 222 9.07 -2.73 -19.43
CA ALA A 222 7.79 -2.05 -19.53
C ALA A 222 7.70 -0.76 -18.68
N VAL A 223 8.39 -0.67 -17.53
CA VAL A 223 8.39 0.52 -16.66
C VAL A 223 9.29 1.62 -17.24
N GLY A 224 10.48 1.25 -17.75
CA GLY A 224 11.36 2.20 -18.45
C GLY A 224 10.74 2.76 -19.74
N GLY A 225 9.88 1.99 -20.40
CA GLY A 225 9.07 2.47 -21.52
C GLY A 225 7.94 3.41 -21.11
N LEU A 226 7.38 3.26 -19.90
CA LEU A 226 6.26 4.05 -19.39
C LEU A 226 6.68 5.41 -18.84
N ALA A 227 7.86 5.50 -18.20
CA ALA A 227 8.45 6.77 -17.78
C ALA A 227 8.55 7.78 -18.94
N LYS A 228 8.85 7.29 -20.15
CA LYS A 228 8.93 8.09 -21.39
C LYS A 228 7.62 8.76 -21.81
N PHE A 229 6.47 8.34 -21.28
CA PHE A 229 5.17 8.93 -21.62
C PHE A 229 4.76 10.10 -20.71
N GLY A 230 5.58 10.46 -19.71
CA GLY A 230 5.41 11.70 -18.95
C GLY A 230 4.16 11.76 -18.08
N SER A 231 3.55 10.62 -17.74
CA SER A 231 2.40 10.54 -16.83
C SER A 231 2.75 9.78 -15.55
N ASP A 232 2.16 10.21 -14.43
CA ASP A 232 2.21 9.46 -13.17
C ASP A 232 1.54 8.10 -13.39
N ILE A 233 2.32 7.02 -13.30
CA ILE A 233 1.81 5.65 -13.52
C ILE A 233 2.11 4.81 -12.30
N THR A 234 1.06 4.21 -11.74
CA THR A 234 1.17 3.17 -10.73
C THR A 234 1.02 1.80 -11.38
N ARG A 235 1.93 0.88 -11.07
CA ARG A 235 1.86 -0.50 -11.53
C ARG A 235 2.14 -1.46 -10.38
N TYR A 236 1.21 -2.38 -10.18
CA TYR A 236 1.44 -3.56 -9.36
C TYR A 236 2.33 -4.53 -10.14
N VAL A 237 3.43 -4.95 -9.53
CA VAL A 237 4.32 -5.97 -10.08
C VAL A 237 4.25 -7.18 -9.16
N PRO A 238 3.63 -8.30 -9.60
CA PRO A 238 3.62 -9.51 -8.81
C PRO A 238 5.04 -10.03 -8.64
N ALA A 239 5.34 -10.63 -7.48
CA ALA A 239 6.60 -11.27 -7.21
C ALA A 239 7.04 -12.24 -8.33
N GLU A 240 8.25 -12.02 -8.88
CA GLU A 240 8.89 -12.96 -9.80
C GLU A 240 10.22 -13.42 -9.15
N ASN A 241 10.48 -14.73 -9.10
CA ASN A 241 11.70 -15.30 -8.51
C ASN A 241 11.96 -14.99 -7.02
N GLY A 242 10.95 -15.13 -6.16
CA GLY A 242 11.15 -15.16 -4.70
C GLY A 242 11.33 -13.81 -4.01
N SER A 243 11.02 -12.70 -4.68
CA SER A 243 10.85 -11.39 -4.06
C SER A 243 9.45 -11.25 -3.43
N ASP A 244 9.27 -10.33 -2.48
CA ASP A 244 7.92 -9.97 -2.00
C ASP A 244 7.14 -9.22 -3.08
N ASP A 245 5.80 -9.22 -2.99
CA ASP A 245 4.94 -8.38 -3.84
C ASP A 245 5.24 -6.89 -3.61
N TYR A 246 5.13 -6.05 -4.64
CA TYR A 246 5.34 -4.60 -4.49
C TYR A 246 4.49 -3.77 -5.44
N VAL A 247 4.19 -2.55 -4.99
CA VAL A 247 3.58 -1.51 -5.83
C VAL A 247 4.65 -0.52 -6.22
N MET A 248 4.76 -0.25 -7.53
CA MET A 248 5.70 0.72 -8.07
C MET A 248 4.92 1.93 -8.59
N ALA A 249 5.34 3.13 -8.17
CA ALA A 249 4.86 4.40 -8.71
C ALA A 249 6.02 5.07 -9.46
N VAL A 250 5.78 5.45 -10.71
CA VAL A 250 6.72 6.23 -11.52
C VAL A 250 6.21 7.65 -11.61
N PHE A 251 7.09 8.59 -11.31
CA PHE A 251 6.82 10.01 -11.40
C PHE A 251 7.72 10.64 -12.45
N PRO A 252 7.15 11.27 -13.47
CA PRO A 252 7.89 12.04 -14.45
C PRO A 252 8.42 13.32 -13.77
N SER A 253 9.71 13.59 -13.92
CA SER A 253 10.43 14.69 -13.25
C SER A 253 10.46 14.62 -11.72
N LEU A 254 11.64 14.29 -11.18
CA LEU A 254 11.97 14.32 -9.75
C LEU A 254 11.77 15.72 -9.16
N LEU A 255 12.07 16.75 -9.95
CA LEU A 255 11.97 18.15 -9.53
C LEU A 255 10.64 18.76 -10.00
N THR A 256 9.95 19.39 -9.07
CA THR A 256 8.62 19.97 -9.25
C THR A 256 8.63 21.39 -8.69
N GLY A 257 9.13 22.33 -9.49
CA GLY A 257 9.25 23.74 -9.11
C GLY A 257 9.19 24.63 -10.35
N SER A 258 8.50 25.77 -10.27
CA SER A 258 8.36 26.70 -11.40
C SER A 258 9.60 27.57 -11.61
N ASN A 259 10.43 27.74 -10.59
CA ASN A 259 11.59 28.63 -10.60
C ASN A 259 12.91 27.93 -10.98
N ILE A 260 12.93 26.59 -11.01
CA ILE A 260 14.10 25.79 -11.38
C ILE A 260 14.01 25.46 -12.88
N PRO A 261 15.13 25.48 -13.62
CA PRO A 261 15.19 24.93 -14.96
C PRO A 261 14.70 23.48 -15.01
N HIS A 262 14.08 23.12 -16.14
CA HIS A 262 13.58 21.76 -16.33
C HIS A 262 14.72 20.74 -16.29
N PHE A 263 14.49 19.60 -15.65
CA PHE A 263 15.51 18.58 -15.44
C PHE A 263 14.90 17.18 -15.59
N ALA A 264 15.50 16.35 -16.43
CA ALA A 264 14.89 15.14 -16.99
C ALA A 264 15.20 13.86 -16.20
N TRP A 265 15.22 13.94 -14.87
CA TRP A 265 15.32 12.74 -14.01
C TRP A 265 13.94 12.30 -13.57
N ASP A 266 13.64 11.01 -13.67
CA ASP A 266 12.39 10.44 -13.20
C ASP A 266 12.59 9.74 -11.86
N LEU A 267 11.59 9.85 -10.98
CA LEU A 267 11.59 9.20 -9.68
C LEU A 267 10.77 7.91 -9.77
N VAL A 268 11.37 6.80 -9.36
CA VAL A 268 10.68 5.52 -9.19
C VAL A 268 10.60 5.22 -7.70
N VAL A 269 9.38 5.08 -7.19
CA VAL A 269 9.14 4.69 -5.80
C VAL A 269 8.59 3.29 -5.76
N LYS A 270 9.19 2.43 -4.93
CA LYS A 270 8.76 1.07 -4.67
C LYS A 270 8.27 1.00 -3.24
N VAL A 271 7.00 0.68 -3.06
CA VAL A 271 6.45 0.40 -1.73
C VAL A 271 6.36 -1.13 -1.60
N PRO A 272 7.01 -1.75 -0.60
CA PRO A 272 6.81 -3.17 -0.33
C PRO A 272 5.30 -3.38 -0.10
N ALA A 273 4.71 -4.42 -0.69
CA ALA A 273 3.33 -4.75 -0.35
C ALA A 273 3.30 -4.95 1.16
N MET A 274 2.38 -4.29 1.86
CA MET A 274 2.23 -4.40 3.30
C MET A 274 1.74 -5.80 3.67
N THR A 275 2.59 -6.80 3.54
CA THR A 275 2.33 -8.19 3.95
C THR A 275 2.24 -8.32 5.48
N GLN A 276 2.61 -7.27 6.22
CA GLN A 276 2.63 -7.22 7.68
C GLN A 276 1.78 -6.10 8.30
N ASN A 277 0.58 -5.82 7.79
CA ASN A 277 -0.40 -5.09 8.62
C ASN A 277 -1.04 -6.05 9.64
N ALA A 278 -0.29 -6.32 10.73
CA ALA A 278 -0.73 -7.09 11.88
C ALA A 278 -2.10 -6.61 12.40
N GLY A 279 -2.37 -5.30 12.37
CA GLY A 279 -3.63 -4.71 12.83
C GLY A 279 -4.88 -5.09 12.03
N LEU A 280 -4.77 -5.29 10.70
CA LEU A 280 -5.89 -5.76 9.88
C LEU A 280 -6.10 -7.26 10.05
N SER A 281 -5.02 -8.03 10.19
CA SER A 281 -5.10 -9.48 10.46
C SER A 281 -5.72 -9.78 11.83
N GLU A 282 -5.47 -8.95 12.84
CA GLU A 282 -6.04 -9.08 14.19
C GLU A 282 -7.53 -8.72 14.21
N LEU A 283 -7.93 -7.64 13.53
CA LEU A 283 -9.34 -7.30 13.29
C LEU A 283 -10.06 -8.43 12.54
N MET A 284 -9.41 -9.05 11.55
CA MET A 284 -9.96 -10.16 10.77
C MET A 284 -10.00 -11.49 11.55
N GLY A 285 -9.03 -11.73 12.42
CA GLY A 285 -9.03 -12.85 13.37
C GLY A 285 -10.21 -12.75 14.35
N ASN A 286 -10.45 -11.54 14.87
CA ASN A 286 -11.57 -11.28 15.76
C ASN A 286 -12.93 -11.40 15.06
N ILE A 287 -13.04 -10.99 13.79
CA ILE A 287 -14.26 -11.21 13.00
C ILE A 287 -14.54 -12.70 12.80
N ARG A 288 -13.51 -13.53 12.52
CA ARG A 288 -13.68 -14.99 12.42
C ARG A 288 -14.22 -15.59 13.71
N TRP A 289 -13.70 -15.17 14.86
CA TRP A 289 -14.19 -15.63 16.17
C TRP A 289 -15.57 -15.10 16.52
N ALA A 290 -15.91 -13.85 16.16
CA ALA A 290 -17.24 -13.27 16.35
C ALA A 290 -18.30 -14.01 15.53
N ILE A 291 -17.97 -14.33 14.27
CA ILE A 291 -18.83 -15.12 13.38
C ILE A 291 -18.96 -16.55 13.93
N ALA A 292 -17.86 -17.20 14.30
CA ALA A 292 -17.89 -18.53 14.90
C ALA A 292 -18.72 -18.57 16.20
N GLY A 293 -18.62 -17.54 17.05
CA GLY A 293 -19.39 -17.39 18.27
C GLY A 293 -20.89 -17.22 18.01
N LEU A 294 -21.27 -16.38 17.05
CA LEU A 294 -22.67 -16.20 16.65
C LEU A 294 -23.27 -17.51 16.11
N PHE A 295 -22.49 -18.27 15.33
CA PHE A 295 -22.91 -19.57 14.81
C PHE A 295 -23.02 -20.65 15.90
N PHE A 296 -22.10 -20.67 16.86
CA PHE A 296 -22.17 -21.56 18.01
C PHE A 296 -23.42 -21.31 18.86
N MET A 297 -23.75 -20.03 19.08
CA MET A 297 -24.97 -19.63 19.76
C MET A 297 -26.22 -20.08 19.00
N MET A 298 -26.25 -19.91 17.67
CA MET A 298 -27.39 -20.32 16.86
C MET A 298 -27.58 -21.85 16.86
N ALA A 299 -26.49 -22.62 16.83
CA ALA A 299 -26.53 -24.08 16.93
C ALA A 299 -27.07 -24.55 18.29
N ILE A 300 -26.65 -23.91 19.39
CA ILE A 300 -27.19 -24.19 20.73
C ILE A 300 -28.68 -23.90 20.76
N CYS A 301 -29.12 -22.74 20.26
CA CYS A 301 -30.54 -22.40 20.19
C CYS A 301 -31.35 -23.43 19.39
N ALA A 302 -30.84 -23.90 18.26
CA ALA A 302 -31.51 -24.93 17.45
C ALA A 302 -31.62 -26.28 18.18
N ILE A 303 -30.56 -26.71 18.88
CA ILE A 303 -30.57 -27.94 19.67
C ILE A 303 -31.55 -27.83 20.85
N LEU A 304 -31.54 -26.69 21.55
CA LEU A 304 -32.48 -26.42 22.64
C LEU A 304 -33.91 -26.41 22.13
N TYR A 305 -34.18 -25.78 20.98
CA TYR A 305 -35.50 -25.76 20.36
C TYR A 305 -35.99 -27.16 19.99
N ALA A 306 -35.14 -27.97 19.34
CA ALA A 306 -35.48 -29.34 18.98
C ALA A 306 -35.72 -30.22 20.23
N ARG A 307 -34.91 -30.06 21.28
CA ARG A 307 -35.09 -30.80 22.53
C ARG A 307 -36.33 -30.38 23.31
N HIS A 308 -36.64 -29.09 23.31
CA HIS A 308 -37.74 -28.57 24.11
C HIS A 308 -39.09 -28.73 23.42
N TYR A 309 -39.17 -28.58 22.10
CA TYR A 309 -40.46 -28.60 21.40
C TYR A 309 -40.74 -29.89 20.64
N ILE A 310 -39.74 -30.50 19.99
CA ILE A 310 -39.98 -31.63 19.06
C ILE A 310 -39.97 -32.97 19.80
N LEU A 311 -39.03 -33.18 20.72
CA LEU A 311 -38.92 -34.44 21.48
C LEU A 311 -40.17 -34.78 22.31
N PRO A 312 -40.82 -33.82 22.99
CA PRO A 312 -42.03 -34.11 23.77
C PRO A 312 -43.22 -34.50 22.90
N ILE A 313 -43.36 -33.90 21.71
CA ILE A 313 -44.40 -34.26 20.76
C ILE A 313 -44.19 -35.69 20.23
N GLU A 314 -42.94 -36.10 19.96
CA GLU A 314 -42.64 -37.46 19.54
C GLU A 314 -42.96 -38.48 20.66
N ARG A 315 -42.72 -38.12 21.93
CA ARG A 315 -43.09 -38.96 23.08
C ARG A 315 -44.61 -39.08 23.23
N LEU A 316 -45.35 -37.98 23.15
CA LEU A 316 -46.82 -37.99 23.20
C LEU A 316 -47.43 -38.80 22.04
N THR A 317 -46.82 -38.75 20.85
CA THR A 317 -47.28 -39.54 19.70
C THR A 317 -47.07 -41.04 19.95
N ARG A 318 -45.95 -41.45 20.57
CA ARG A 318 -45.73 -42.85 20.95
C ARG A 318 -46.65 -43.30 22.08
N ASP A 319 -46.88 -42.45 23.09
CA ASP A 319 -47.83 -42.74 24.17
C ASP A 319 -49.25 -42.93 23.60
N ALA A 320 -49.65 -42.13 22.59
CA ALA A 320 -50.91 -42.29 21.86
C ALA A 320 -50.99 -43.60 21.06
N GLU A 321 -49.90 -44.01 20.38
CA GLU A 321 -49.83 -45.31 19.70
C GLU A 321 -49.94 -46.48 20.69
N ASP A 322 -49.32 -46.38 21.86
CA ASP A 322 -49.37 -47.42 22.90
C ASP A 322 -50.75 -47.54 23.55
N ILE A 323 -51.45 -46.41 23.76
CA ILE A 323 -52.84 -46.39 24.23
C ILE A 323 -53.80 -46.96 23.16
N ALA A 324 -53.60 -46.61 21.89
CA ALA A 324 -54.37 -47.16 20.77
C ALA A 324 -54.16 -48.68 20.62
N ALA A 325 -52.96 -49.19 20.97
CA ALA A 325 -52.66 -50.62 21.02
C ALA A 325 -53.20 -51.33 22.27
N GLY A 326 -53.94 -50.62 23.15
CA GLY A 326 -54.62 -51.19 24.31
C GLY A 326 -53.78 -51.31 25.57
N ARG A 327 -52.56 -50.73 25.61
CA ARG A 327 -51.72 -50.71 26.80
C ARG A 327 -52.13 -49.56 27.74
N LEU A 328 -52.33 -49.87 29.02
CA LEU A 328 -52.63 -48.88 30.06
C LEU A 328 -51.34 -48.21 30.53
N VAL A 329 -50.82 -47.27 29.74
CA VAL A 329 -49.73 -46.37 30.14
C VAL A 329 -50.34 -45.01 30.49
N TYR A 330 -49.95 -44.44 31.63
CA TYR A 330 -50.38 -43.09 32.02
C TYR A 330 -49.61 -42.08 31.15
N PRO A 331 -50.27 -41.18 30.41
CA PRO A 331 -49.59 -40.22 29.54
C PRO A 331 -48.58 -39.38 30.32
N THR A 332 -47.40 -39.18 29.75
CA THR A 332 -46.39 -38.30 30.37
C THR A 332 -46.82 -36.84 30.27
N ASP A 333 -46.85 -36.13 31.41
CA ASP A 333 -47.27 -34.72 31.47
C ASP A 333 -46.20 -33.83 30.82
N SER A 334 -46.36 -33.52 29.53
CA SER A 334 -45.44 -32.65 28.80
C SER A 334 -46.04 -31.27 28.55
N SER A 335 -45.65 -30.30 29.38
CA SER A 335 -46.05 -28.89 29.32
C SER A 335 -45.11 -28.00 28.49
N SER A 336 -44.27 -28.59 27.64
CA SER A 336 -43.22 -27.87 26.93
C SER A 336 -43.74 -26.97 25.80
N SER A 337 -44.92 -27.24 25.25
CA SER A 337 -45.59 -26.36 24.29
C SER A 337 -47.11 -26.32 24.54
N ARG A 338 -47.76 -25.26 24.03
CA ARG A 338 -49.22 -25.11 24.15
C ARG A 338 -49.95 -26.25 23.41
N GLU A 339 -49.37 -26.69 22.31
CA GLU A 339 -49.86 -27.79 21.47
C GLU A 339 -49.66 -29.14 22.15
N SER A 340 -48.52 -29.38 22.82
CA SER A 340 -48.28 -30.61 23.57
C SER A 340 -49.21 -30.73 24.79
N ALA A 341 -49.46 -29.61 25.49
CA ALA A 341 -50.41 -29.57 26.58
C ALA A 341 -51.85 -29.84 26.12
N HIS A 342 -52.24 -29.27 24.96
CA HIS A 342 -53.57 -29.48 24.38
C HIS A 342 -53.76 -30.90 23.84
N LEU A 343 -52.70 -31.53 23.31
CA LEU A 343 -52.73 -32.92 22.86
C LEU A 343 -52.79 -33.89 24.04
N SER A 344 -52.01 -33.64 25.11
CA SER A 344 -52.04 -34.44 26.35
C SER A 344 -53.42 -34.40 27.03
N SER A 345 -54.04 -33.21 27.11
CA SER A 345 -55.39 -33.06 27.68
C SER A 345 -56.47 -33.74 26.83
N ALA A 346 -56.35 -33.68 25.49
CA ALA A 346 -57.26 -34.42 24.61
C ALA A 346 -57.10 -35.94 24.78
N LEU A 347 -55.87 -36.45 24.91
CA LEU A 347 -55.58 -37.87 25.11
C LEU A 347 -56.15 -38.40 26.42
N SER A 348 -55.99 -37.66 27.53
CA SER A 348 -56.51 -38.05 28.84
C SER A 348 -58.05 -38.08 28.87
N VAL A 349 -58.71 -37.15 28.16
CA VAL A 349 -60.18 -37.17 27.97
C VAL A 349 -60.63 -38.38 27.15
N ILE A 350 -59.89 -38.78 26.11
CA ILE A 350 -60.23 -39.98 25.32
C ILE A 350 -60.04 -41.25 26.15
N GLN A 351 -58.93 -41.35 26.89
CA GLN A 351 -58.62 -42.52 27.73
C GLN A 351 -59.66 -42.69 28.86
N SER A 352 -60.02 -41.60 29.55
CA SER A 352 -61.05 -41.63 30.59
C SER A 352 -62.42 -42.05 30.05
N ARG A 353 -62.80 -41.61 28.84
CA ARG A 353 -64.03 -42.06 28.18
C ARG A 353 -63.98 -43.54 27.80
N MET A 354 -62.86 -44.04 27.29
CA MET A 354 -62.72 -45.48 26.97
C MET A 354 -62.71 -46.37 28.22
N GLN A 355 -62.07 -45.93 29.32
CA GLN A 355 -62.12 -46.65 30.59
C GLN A 355 -63.53 -46.65 31.19
N GLY A 356 -64.26 -45.54 31.10
CA GLY A 356 -65.66 -45.46 31.49
C GLY A 356 -66.55 -46.42 30.71
N PHE A 357 -66.30 -46.56 29.40
CA PHE A 357 -67.03 -47.50 28.54
C PHE A 357 -66.74 -48.97 28.91
N ARG A 358 -65.48 -49.33 29.17
CA ARG A 358 -65.09 -50.69 29.61
C ARG A 358 -65.61 -51.05 31.00
N MET A 359 -65.71 -50.10 31.94
CA MET A 359 -66.35 -50.36 33.23
C MET A 359 -67.86 -50.54 33.13
N PHE A 360 -68.50 -49.94 32.12
CA PHE A 360 -69.92 -50.14 31.84
C PHE A 360 -70.19 -51.53 31.26
N GLU A 361 -69.32 -52.04 30.36
CA GLU A 361 -69.41 -53.42 29.84
C GLU A 361 -69.09 -54.52 30.86
N ALA A 362 -68.35 -54.22 31.93
CA ALA A 362 -67.99 -55.19 32.96
C ALA A 362 -68.96 -55.21 34.17
N GLY A 363 -69.99 -54.36 34.14
CA GLY A 363 -70.99 -54.20 35.20
C GLY A 363 -72.40 -54.70 34.87
N GLU A 364 -72.62 -55.25 33.68
CA GLU A 364 -73.71 -56.20 33.37
C GLU A 364 -73.20 -57.63 33.55
#